data_AF-A0A6I1ZQS7-F1
#
_entry.id   AF-A0A6I1ZQS7-F1
#
_cell.length_a   1.000
_cell.length_b   1.000
_cell.length_c   1.000
_cell.angle_alpha   90.00
_cell.angle_beta   90.00
_cell.angle_gamma   90.00
#
_symmetry.space_group_name_H-M   'P 1'
#
loop_
_entity.id
_entity.type
_entity.pdbx_description
1 polymer ?
#
loop_
_entity_poly.entity_id
_entity_poly.type
_entity_poly.pdbx_seq_one_letter_code
_entity_poly.pdbx_strand_id
1 'polypeptide(L)'
;MSRCLAFIMGFSLAWGQVQYVRHDALAFKATYHAPLDTLTMARFWRTTAIHSEAMYNGDGSWGLGYADWPTRPYPADHPLVRVAARHILGLLTLIEAGLSDSTMVQRAKMGLNWLMQRQTEEGAWPLYTTNRGTVTAKSVYPTALAGRALSQGYRVLANPRYLLAASRAQVWQEVRPQDDSPLHHGLVLAGILEHYRTVHEVNLVGRAVNEGLIILNRQLPNGSWNDPTPLSTDEHAVVTEALLMLEQALVEGHPHQRRVRGGVNAALNFLLENQLDNGNFTSGQAELSTYKVPMFELVALIKARQVRQMEEFDLAITG
;
A
#
# COMPACT_ATOMS: atom_id res chain seq x y z
N MET A 1 -63.55 -37.40 -18.51
CA MET A 1 -62.09 -37.44 -18.25
C MET A 1 -61.29 -36.65 -19.30
N SER A 2 -61.56 -35.35 -19.49
CA SER A 2 -60.74 -34.52 -20.39
C SER A 2 -60.85 -33.02 -20.07
N ARG A 3 -60.71 -32.67 -18.78
CA ARG A 3 -60.76 -31.27 -18.29
C ARG A 3 -59.74 -30.92 -17.18
N CYS A 4 -58.78 -31.81 -16.88
CA CYS A 4 -57.72 -31.51 -15.89
C CYS A 4 -56.38 -31.07 -16.50
N LEU A 5 -56.24 -31.01 -17.83
CA LEU A 5 -54.95 -30.74 -18.48
C LEU A 5 -54.77 -29.31 -19.01
N ALA A 6 -55.81 -28.47 -18.96
CA ALA A 6 -55.76 -27.11 -19.51
C ALA A 6 -55.44 -26.00 -18.48
N PHE A 7 -55.38 -26.31 -17.19
CA PHE A 7 -55.13 -25.30 -16.14
C PHE A 7 -53.66 -25.25 -15.65
N ILE A 8 -52.82 -26.20 -16.07
CA ILE A 8 -51.43 -26.30 -15.60
C ILE A 8 -50.44 -25.59 -16.55
N MET A 9 -50.83 -25.29 -17.80
CA MET A 9 -49.97 -24.60 -18.76
C MET A 9 -50.06 -23.06 -18.72
N GLY A 10 -51.03 -22.49 -17.99
CA GLY A 10 -51.19 -21.03 -17.88
C GLY A 10 -50.38 -20.36 -16.77
N PHE A 11 -49.93 -21.12 -15.76
CA PHE A 11 -49.18 -20.59 -14.61
C PHE A 11 -47.66 -20.72 -14.75
N SER A 12 -47.19 -21.55 -15.70
CA SER A 12 -45.77 -21.83 -15.92
C SER A 12 -45.08 -20.83 -16.85
N LEU A 13 -45.82 -19.99 -17.58
CA LEU A 13 -45.27 -18.98 -18.50
C LEU A 13 -45.23 -17.55 -17.91
N ALA A 14 -45.91 -17.28 -16.79
CA ALA A 14 -45.88 -15.98 -16.12
C ALA A 14 -44.89 -15.90 -14.94
N TRP A 15 -44.36 -17.04 -14.46
CA TRP A 15 -43.29 -17.07 -13.44
C TRP A 15 -41.88 -17.21 -14.03
N GLY A 16 -41.76 -17.58 -15.30
CA GLY A 16 -40.48 -17.69 -16.01
C GLY A 16 -39.84 -16.35 -16.43
N GLN A 17 -40.54 -15.22 -16.32
CA GLN A 17 -39.99 -13.90 -16.69
C GLN A 17 -39.76 -12.93 -15.52
N VAL A 18 -40.15 -13.30 -14.29
CA VAL A 18 -39.90 -12.47 -13.09
C VAL A 18 -38.73 -13.02 -12.24
N GLN A 19 -38.25 -14.23 -12.52
CA GLN A 19 -37.01 -14.77 -11.92
C GLN A 19 -35.76 -14.56 -12.79
N TYR A 20 -35.85 -13.82 -13.90
CA TYR A 20 -34.69 -13.55 -14.77
C TYR A 20 -33.83 -12.34 -14.35
N VAL A 21 -34.11 -11.71 -13.19
CA VAL A 21 -33.41 -10.48 -12.74
C VAL A 21 -32.86 -10.57 -11.32
N ARG A 22 -33.07 -11.66 -10.56
CA ARG A 22 -32.52 -11.78 -9.20
C ARG A 22 -32.09 -13.22 -8.90
N HIS A 23 -30.78 -13.38 -8.70
CA HIS A 23 -30.07 -14.56 -8.18
C HIS A 23 -29.79 -15.71 -9.15
N ASP A 24 -28.79 -15.51 -10.01
CA ASP A 24 -27.70 -16.50 -10.17
C ASP A 24 -26.36 -15.76 -10.28
N ALA A 25 -25.82 -15.47 -9.11
CA ALA A 25 -24.39 -15.48 -8.87
C ALA A 25 -24.09 -16.89 -8.34
N LEU A 26 -23.34 -17.71 -9.10
CA LEU A 26 -22.20 -18.52 -8.63
C LEU A 26 -21.85 -19.65 -9.62
N ALA A 27 -20.59 -19.57 -10.09
CA ALA A 27 -19.72 -20.65 -10.58
C ALA A 27 -20.00 -21.17 -12.03
N PHE A 28 -19.04 -21.32 -12.95
CA PHE A 28 -17.60 -21.57 -12.83
C PHE A 28 -16.86 -21.14 -14.12
N LYS A 29 -15.68 -20.55 -13.92
CA LYS A 29 -14.44 -20.58 -14.73
C LYS A 29 -14.40 -20.03 -16.18
N ALA A 30 -13.52 -19.03 -16.25
CA ALA A 30 -12.38 -18.92 -17.16
C ALA A 30 -12.64 -18.25 -18.51
N THR A 31 -12.86 -16.95 -18.48
CA THR A 31 -12.10 -16.08 -19.39
C THR A 31 -10.91 -15.52 -18.63
N TYR A 32 -9.74 -15.98 -19.06
CA TYR A 32 -8.43 -15.56 -18.60
C TYR A 32 -8.27 -14.06 -18.88
N HIS A 33 -8.42 -13.25 -17.86
CA HIS A 33 -7.90 -11.89 -17.86
C HIS A 33 -6.53 -12.02 -17.23
N ALA A 34 -5.46 -11.91 -18.03
CA ALA A 34 -4.12 -11.78 -17.46
C ALA A 34 -4.22 -10.71 -16.35
N PRO A 35 -3.52 -10.86 -15.21
CA PRO A 35 -3.35 -9.72 -14.31
C PRO A 35 -2.88 -8.56 -15.19
N LEU A 36 -3.08 -7.28 -14.82
CA LEU A 36 -2.26 -6.22 -15.41
C LEU A 36 -0.86 -6.79 -15.61
N ASP A 37 -0.49 -6.96 -16.87
CA ASP A 37 0.40 -8.03 -17.32
C ASP A 37 1.60 -8.05 -16.37
N THR A 38 2.04 -9.24 -15.96
CA THR A 38 3.40 -9.42 -15.47
C THR A 38 4.38 -8.47 -16.17
N LEU A 39 4.18 -8.17 -17.45
CA LEU A 39 4.82 -7.14 -18.26
C LEU A 39 4.53 -5.66 -17.92
N THR A 40 3.31 -5.18 -17.62
CA THR A 40 3.10 -3.78 -17.18
C THR A 40 3.72 -3.58 -15.81
N MET A 41 3.50 -4.54 -14.91
CA MET A 41 4.17 -4.58 -13.61
C MET A 41 5.68 -4.70 -13.80
N ALA A 42 6.18 -5.59 -14.65
CA ALA A 42 7.60 -5.75 -14.92
C ALA A 42 8.19 -4.58 -15.70
N ARG A 43 7.45 -3.83 -16.51
CA ARG A 43 7.92 -2.62 -17.19
C ARG A 43 8.07 -1.49 -16.20
N PHE A 44 7.02 -1.24 -15.42
CA PHE A 44 7.07 -0.29 -14.31
C PHE A 44 8.21 -0.63 -13.35
N TRP A 45 8.33 -1.90 -12.98
CA TRP A 45 9.40 -2.39 -12.13
C TRP A 45 10.75 -2.39 -12.79
N ARG A 46 10.87 -2.61 -14.10
CA ARG A 46 12.15 -2.52 -14.80
C ARG A 46 12.64 -1.08 -14.78
N THR A 47 11.79 -0.11 -15.07
CA THR A 47 12.14 1.32 -15.01
C THR A 47 12.45 1.74 -13.57
N THR A 48 11.61 1.35 -12.62
CA THR A 48 11.81 1.58 -11.19
C THR A 48 13.07 0.90 -10.66
N ALA A 49 13.34 -0.34 -11.08
CA ALA A 49 14.51 -1.10 -10.66
C ALA A 49 15.76 -0.46 -11.24
N ILE A 50 15.78 -0.03 -12.50
CA ILE A 50 16.94 0.71 -13.06
C ILE A 50 17.25 1.95 -12.22
N HIS A 51 16.25 2.76 -11.88
CA HIS A 51 16.46 3.95 -11.02
C HIS A 51 16.87 3.57 -9.59
N SER A 52 16.23 2.55 -9.01
CA SER A 52 16.59 1.98 -7.72
C SER A 52 18.03 1.50 -7.70
N GLU A 53 18.49 0.85 -8.76
CA GLU A 53 19.85 0.32 -8.87
C GLU A 53 20.89 1.41 -9.08
N ALA A 54 20.56 2.47 -9.82
CA ALA A 54 21.43 3.63 -9.97
C ALA A 54 21.71 4.33 -8.63
N MET A 55 20.81 4.18 -7.64
CA MET A 55 20.94 4.74 -6.30
C MET A 55 21.50 3.75 -5.26
N TYR A 56 21.74 2.49 -5.62
CA TYR A 56 22.15 1.48 -4.65
C TYR A 56 23.61 1.64 -4.24
N ASN A 57 23.87 1.79 -2.94
CA ASN A 57 25.21 2.07 -2.41
C ASN A 57 26.08 0.82 -2.19
N GLY A 58 25.57 -0.38 -2.48
CA GLY A 58 26.32 -1.64 -2.26
C GLY A 58 26.32 -2.14 -0.81
N ASP A 59 25.69 -1.44 0.13
CA ASP A 59 25.68 -1.78 1.56
C ASP A 59 24.28 -2.12 2.12
N GLY A 60 23.25 -2.13 1.28
CA GLY A 60 21.85 -2.26 1.71
C GLY A 60 21.11 -0.92 1.83
N SER A 61 21.72 0.20 1.44
CA SER A 61 21.07 1.50 1.39
C SER A 61 20.92 2.06 -0.03
N TRP A 62 20.08 3.09 -0.12
CA TRP A 62 19.75 3.79 -1.36
C TRP A 62 19.86 5.29 -1.19
N GLY A 63 20.56 5.92 -2.13
CA GLY A 63 20.74 7.37 -2.22
C GLY A 63 21.69 7.95 -1.17
N LEU A 64 21.89 9.26 -1.25
CA LEU A 64 22.73 10.09 -0.39
C LEU A 64 21.90 11.06 0.47
N GLY A 65 20.61 10.74 0.62
CA GLY A 65 19.66 11.50 1.41
C GLY A 65 19.23 12.81 0.79
N TYR A 66 19.28 13.91 1.53
CA TYR A 66 18.90 15.21 0.96
C TYR A 66 19.98 15.78 0.03
N ALA A 67 21.19 15.20 -0.01
CA ALA A 67 22.21 15.59 -0.97
C ALA A 67 21.79 15.33 -2.43
N ASP A 68 20.93 14.33 -2.65
CA ASP A 68 20.33 14.00 -3.95
C ASP A 68 19.22 14.98 -4.35
N TRP A 69 18.69 15.76 -3.40
CA TRP A 69 17.55 16.63 -3.65
C TRP A 69 18.04 17.97 -4.18
N PRO A 70 17.48 18.51 -5.29
CA PRO A 70 17.92 19.79 -5.84
C PRO A 70 17.88 20.94 -4.83
N THR A 71 16.87 20.94 -3.96
CA THR A 71 16.65 21.98 -2.94
C THR A 71 17.46 21.78 -1.67
N ARG A 72 18.03 20.58 -1.44
CA ARG A 72 18.77 20.19 -0.22
C ARG A 72 18.17 20.79 1.06
N PRO A 73 16.90 20.48 1.38
CA PRO A 73 16.16 21.20 2.42
C PRO A 73 16.75 21.00 3.83
N TYR A 74 17.61 19.99 4.00
CA TYR A 74 18.25 19.66 5.27
C TYR A 74 19.68 19.14 5.05
N PRO A 75 20.58 19.32 6.04
CA PRO A 75 21.96 18.85 5.99
C PRO A 75 22.11 17.37 6.35
N ALA A 76 21.26 16.49 5.82
CA ALA A 76 21.47 15.04 5.94
C ALA A 76 22.04 14.50 4.62
N ASP A 77 23.33 14.17 4.60
CA ASP A 77 24.13 13.76 3.43
C ASP A 77 24.41 12.25 3.42
N HIS A 78 23.50 11.47 4.01
CA HIS A 78 23.57 10.03 4.05
C HIS A 78 22.20 9.41 3.72
N PRO A 79 22.15 8.11 3.39
CA PRO A 79 20.90 7.44 3.01
C PRO A 79 19.81 7.60 4.07
N LEU A 80 18.59 7.92 3.64
CA LEU A 80 17.43 8.08 4.52
C LEU A 80 16.70 6.74 4.70
N VAL A 81 16.33 6.42 5.94
CA VAL A 81 15.61 5.17 6.27
C VAL A 81 14.34 4.99 5.44
N ARG A 82 13.53 6.05 5.28
CA ARG A 82 12.30 5.98 4.50
C ARG A 82 12.53 5.65 3.02
N VAL A 83 13.66 6.09 2.46
CA VAL A 83 14.03 5.79 1.06
C VAL A 83 14.41 4.33 0.95
N ALA A 84 15.35 3.86 1.78
CA ALA A 84 15.77 2.46 1.80
C ALA A 84 14.58 1.50 2.04
N ALA A 85 13.71 1.81 3.02
CA ALA A 85 12.55 0.98 3.33
C ALA A 85 11.58 0.84 2.14
N ARG A 86 11.37 1.90 1.35
CA ARG A 86 10.57 1.84 0.13
C ARG A 86 11.19 0.91 -0.90
N HIS A 87 12.48 1.07 -1.20
CA HIS A 87 13.17 0.17 -2.14
C HIS A 87 13.08 -1.29 -1.69
N ILE A 88 13.25 -1.55 -0.40
CA ILE A 88 13.13 -2.89 0.19
C ILE A 88 11.70 -3.44 0.02
N LEU A 89 10.65 -2.67 0.31
CA LEU A 89 9.25 -3.10 0.09
C LEU A 89 8.99 -3.47 -1.37
N GLY A 90 9.56 -2.70 -2.30
CA GLY A 90 9.47 -3.01 -3.72
C GLY A 90 10.15 -4.33 -4.10
N LEU A 91 11.39 -4.52 -3.65
CA LEU A 91 12.12 -5.78 -3.85
C LEU A 91 11.37 -6.98 -3.23
N LEU A 92 10.83 -6.82 -2.02
CA LEU A 92 10.06 -7.88 -1.36
C LEU A 92 8.78 -8.24 -2.11
N THR A 93 8.12 -7.25 -2.70
CA THR A 93 6.95 -7.47 -3.56
C THR A 93 7.32 -8.26 -4.81
N LEU A 94 8.47 -7.96 -5.43
CA LEU A 94 8.99 -8.71 -6.58
C LEU A 94 9.36 -10.16 -6.22
N ILE A 95 9.98 -10.36 -5.06
CA ILE A 95 10.34 -11.70 -4.57
C ILE A 95 9.08 -12.52 -4.32
N GLU A 96 8.10 -11.94 -3.63
CA GLU A 96 6.82 -12.60 -3.35
C GLU A 96 6.06 -12.98 -4.63
N ALA A 97 6.14 -12.15 -5.67
CA ALA A 97 5.52 -12.40 -6.96
C ALA A 97 6.30 -13.40 -7.84
N GLY A 98 7.47 -13.88 -7.41
CA GLY A 98 8.32 -14.77 -8.22
C GLY A 98 8.98 -14.07 -9.42
N LEU A 99 9.11 -12.74 -9.37
CA LEU A 99 9.67 -11.90 -10.45
C LEU A 99 11.10 -11.43 -10.16
N SER A 100 11.69 -11.82 -9.03
CA SER A 100 13.03 -11.43 -8.61
C SER A 100 14.12 -12.35 -9.14
N ASP A 101 15.30 -11.80 -9.41
CA ASP A 101 16.54 -12.57 -9.55
C ASP A 101 17.30 -12.73 -8.20
N SER A 102 18.40 -13.49 -8.21
CA SER A 102 19.23 -13.71 -7.02
C SER A 102 19.83 -12.42 -6.45
N THR A 103 20.11 -11.43 -7.29
CA THR A 103 20.70 -10.15 -6.89
C THR A 103 19.67 -9.31 -6.13
N MET A 104 18.43 -9.26 -6.59
CA MET A 104 17.32 -8.60 -5.88
C MET A 104 17.07 -9.22 -4.51
N VAL A 105 17.10 -10.56 -4.42
CA VAL A 105 16.99 -11.28 -3.13
C VAL A 105 18.13 -10.91 -2.19
N GLN A 106 19.37 -10.85 -2.69
CA GLN A 106 20.53 -10.44 -1.91
C GLN A 106 20.40 -8.98 -1.43
N ARG A 107 20.00 -8.06 -2.30
CA ARG A 107 19.78 -6.64 -1.97
C ARG A 107 18.70 -6.45 -0.93
N ALA A 108 17.59 -7.18 -1.02
CA ALA A 108 16.54 -7.16 -0.02
C ALA A 108 17.07 -7.60 1.36
N LYS A 109 17.85 -8.69 1.42
CA LYS A 109 18.50 -9.15 2.67
C LYS A 109 19.46 -8.11 3.24
N MET A 110 20.30 -7.51 2.39
CA MET A 110 21.25 -6.47 2.80
C MET A 110 20.50 -5.24 3.32
N GLY A 111 19.44 -4.81 2.64
CA GLY A 111 18.63 -3.67 3.07
C GLY A 111 17.90 -3.91 4.39
N LEU A 112 17.31 -5.09 4.58
CA LEU A 112 16.69 -5.43 5.86
C LEU A 112 17.71 -5.46 7.00
N ASN A 113 18.92 -5.96 6.75
CA ASN A 113 20.01 -5.90 7.73
C ASN A 113 20.45 -4.46 8.02
N TRP A 114 20.53 -3.61 6.99
CA TRP A 114 20.85 -2.19 7.12
C TRP A 114 19.82 -1.45 7.97
N LEU A 115 18.52 -1.76 7.79
CA LEU A 115 17.44 -1.23 8.63
C LEU A 115 17.62 -1.66 10.08
N MET A 116 17.84 -2.96 10.36
CA MET A 116 18.02 -3.46 11.73
C MET A 116 19.22 -2.81 12.44
N GLN A 117 20.33 -2.57 11.74
CA GLN A 117 21.51 -1.91 12.32
C GLN A 117 21.26 -0.46 12.75
N ARG A 118 20.22 0.18 12.21
CA ARG A 118 19.86 1.58 12.48
C ARG A 118 18.64 1.73 13.39
N GLN A 119 18.02 0.62 13.77
CA GLN A 119 16.95 0.66 14.75
C GLN A 119 17.55 1.08 16.10
N THR A 120 16.94 2.06 16.74
CA THR A 120 17.31 2.46 18.10
C THR A 120 16.91 1.38 19.11
N GLU A 121 17.46 1.45 20.32
CA GLU A 121 17.09 0.51 21.40
C GLU A 121 15.59 0.54 21.74
N GLU A 122 14.96 1.70 21.58
CA GLU A 122 13.51 1.87 21.78
C GLU A 122 12.66 1.39 20.59
N GLY A 123 13.27 0.86 19.52
CA GLY A 123 12.56 0.25 18.38
C GLY A 123 12.24 1.20 17.22
N ALA A 124 12.71 2.44 17.26
CA ALA A 124 12.42 3.47 16.26
C ALA A 124 13.54 3.63 15.23
N TRP A 125 13.24 4.39 14.17
CA TRP A 125 14.24 4.95 13.29
C TRP A 125 14.19 6.48 13.37
N PRO A 126 15.33 7.15 13.61
CA PRO A 126 15.35 8.60 13.70
C PRO A 126 14.83 9.27 12.42
N LEU A 127 14.16 10.40 12.58
CA LEU A 127 13.97 11.32 11.48
C LEU A 127 15.30 12.05 11.23
N TYR A 128 15.88 11.83 10.06
CA TYR A 128 17.05 12.58 9.63
C TYR A 128 16.60 13.90 9.02
N THR A 129 16.82 14.99 9.76
CA THR A 129 16.93 16.38 9.27
C THR A 129 18.35 16.93 9.47
N THR A 130 19.23 16.10 10.03
CA THR A 130 20.68 16.30 10.18
C THR A 130 21.32 14.91 10.09
N ASN A 131 22.64 14.85 9.91
CA ASN A 131 23.38 13.58 9.86
C ASN A 131 23.27 12.69 11.10
N ARG A 132 22.95 13.28 12.26
CA ARG A 132 22.75 12.52 13.49
C ARG A 132 21.36 11.87 13.54
N GLY A 133 20.36 12.55 12.97
CA GLY A 133 18.95 12.24 13.15
C GLY A 133 18.48 12.43 14.59
N THR A 134 17.16 12.59 14.76
CA THR A 134 16.55 12.70 16.09
C THR A 134 15.28 11.87 16.11
N VAL A 135 15.09 11.09 17.18
CA VAL A 135 13.79 10.44 17.42
C VAL A 135 12.81 11.47 17.95
N THR A 136 11.72 11.68 17.21
CA THR A 136 10.66 12.65 17.48
C THR A 136 9.31 12.03 17.11
N ALA A 137 8.19 12.72 17.36
CA ALA A 137 6.87 12.27 16.89
C ALA A 137 6.86 12.01 15.36
N LYS A 138 7.57 12.84 14.58
CA LYS A 138 7.73 12.69 13.13
C LYS A 138 8.58 11.48 12.71
N SER A 139 9.23 10.80 13.66
CA SER A 139 9.88 9.50 13.42
C SER A 139 8.86 8.37 13.17
N VAL A 140 7.56 8.63 13.35
CA VAL A 140 6.48 7.73 12.91
C VAL A 140 6.64 7.34 11.44
N TYR A 141 7.05 8.26 10.57
CA TYR A 141 7.20 8.02 9.15
C TYR A 141 8.30 6.97 8.85
N PRO A 142 9.60 7.21 9.15
CA PRO A 142 10.62 6.20 8.90
C PRO A 142 10.37 4.91 9.69
N THR A 143 9.82 4.99 10.90
CA THR A 143 9.55 3.81 11.74
C THR A 143 8.45 2.92 11.16
N ALA A 144 7.35 3.51 10.67
CA ALA A 144 6.26 2.76 10.03
C ALA A 144 6.73 2.04 8.77
N LEU A 145 7.47 2.72 7.90
CA LEU A 145 7.99 2.11 6.68
C LEU A 145 9.01 1.00 6.97
N ALA A 146 9.96 1.24 7.87
CA ALA A 146 10.97 0.25 8.23
C ALA A 146 10.33 -0.97 8.92
N GLY A 147 9.40 -0.76 9.85
CA GLY A 147 8.66 -1.83 10.53
C GLY A 147 7.79 -2.65 9.57
N ARG A 148 7.13 -2.00 8.59
CA ARG A 148 6.39 -2.67 7.51
C ARG A 148 7.33 -3.52 6.64
N ALA A 149 8.46 -2.96 6.22
CA ALA A 149 9.47 -3.66 5.42
C ALA A 149 10.02 -4.90 6.15
N LEU A 150 10.29 -4.78 7.45
CA LEU A 150 10.76 -5.90 8.28
C LEU A 150 9.69 -6.98 8.49
N SER A 151 8.42 -6.59 8.67
CA SER A 151 7.30 -7.56 8.76
C SER A 151 7.16 -8.36 7.46
N GLN A 152 7.08 -7.65 6.32
CA GLN A 152 7.03 -8.31 5.01
C GLN A 152 8.30 -9.13 4.75
N GLY A 153 9.46 -8.63 5.17
CA GLY A 153 10.74 -9.31 5.06
C GLY A 153 10.77 -10.64 5.81
N TYR A 154 10.20 -10.71 7.01
CA TYR A 154 10.04 -11.99 7.72
C TYR A 154 9.13 -12.94 6.94
N ARG A 155 7.99 -12.47 6.46
CA ARG A 155 7.02 -13.31 5.74
C ARG A 155 7.61 -13.90 4.46
N VAL A 156 8.44 -13.13 3.74
CA VAL A 156 9.04 -13.53 2.47
C VAL A 156 10.34 -14.34 2.66
N LEU A 157 11.15 -14.02 3.67
CA LEU A 157 12.50 -14.59 3.83
C LEU A 157 12.68 -15.45 5.09
N ALA A 158 11.65 -15.59 5.91
CA ALA A 158 11.59 -16.41 7.12
C ALA A 158 12.72 -16.17 8.14
N ASN A 159 13.29 -14.96 8.19
CA ASN A 159 14.33 -14.63 9.17
C ASN A 159 13.72 -14.00 10.44
N PRO A 160 13.73 -14.70 11.60
CA PRO A 160 13.04 -14.26 12.81
C PRO A 160 13.57 -12.94 13.39
N ARG A 161 14.80 -12.54 13.06
CA ARG A 161 15.35 -11.24 13.47
C ARG A 161 14.56 -10.07 12.87
N TYR A 162 14.02 -10.23 11.67
CA TYR A 162 13.18 -9.21 11.05
C TYR A 162 11.87 -9.05 11.80
N LEU A 163 11.24 -10.15 12.21
CA LEU A 163 10.02 -10.09 13.01
C LEU A 163 10.25 -9.39 14.34
N LEU A 164 11.32 -9.74 15.06
CA LEU A 164 11.67 -9.09 16.33
C LEU A 164 11.83 -7.57 16.16
N ALA A 165 12.56 -7.14 15.14
CA ALA A 165 12.76 -5.72 14.85
C ALA A 165 11.43 -5.03 14.47
N ALA A 166 10.58 -5.70 13.68
CA ALA A 166 9.25 -5.18 13.34
C ALA A 166 8.34 -5.04 14.56
N SER A 167 8.31 -6.02 15.47
CA SER A 167 7.51 -5.94 16.70
C SER A 167 7.97 -4.80 17.61
N ARG A 168 9.28 -4.52 17.69
CA ARG A 168 9.80 -3.34 18.42
C ARG A 168 9.30 -2.03 17.81
N ALA A 169 9.20 -1.95 16.48
CA ALA A 169 8.61 -0.80 15.80
C ALA A 169 7.14 -0.61 16.17
N GLN A 170 6.36 -1.71 16.23
CA GLN A 170 4.95 -1.67 16.63
C GLN A 170 4.75 -1.21 18.08
N VAL A 171 5.60 -1.70 18.99
CA VAL A 171 5.61 -1.25 20.40
C VAL A 171 5.91 0.24 20.50
N TRP A 172 6.93 0.73 19.77
CA TRP A 172 7.24 2.15 19.76
C TRP A 172 6.07 3.00 19.24
N GLN A 173 5.41 2.56 18.17
CA GLN A 173 4.26 3.25 17.57
C GLN A 173 3.03 3.29 18.49
N GLU A 174 2.88 2.31 19.37
CA GLU A 174 1.77 2.24 20.32
C GLU A 174 1.88 3.27 21.45
N VAL A 175 3.11 3.51 21.92
CA VAL A 175 3.35 4.36 23.10
C VAL A 175 3.70 5.80 22.76
N ARG A 176 3.95 6.11 21.48
CA ARG A 176 4.34 7.45 21.04
C ARG A 176 3.17 8.16 20.35
N PRO A 177 2.90 9.43 20.73
CA PRO A 177 1.87 10.20 20.05
C PRO A 177 2.29 10.41 18.59
N GLN A 178 1.39 10.02 17.69
CA GLN A 178 1.44 10.42 16.30
C GLN A 178 0.96 11.87 16.20
N ASP A 179 1.47 12.62 15.22
CA ASP A 179 0.75 13.84 14.87
C ASP A 179 -0.54 13.49 14.12
N ASP A 180 -1.39 14.48 13.99
CA ASP A 180 -2.74 14.35 13.46
C ASP A 180 -2.79 14.17 11.92
N SER A 181 -1.65 13.90 11.27
CA SER A 181 -1.57 13.77 9.82
C SER A 181 -2.25 12.48 9.32
N PRO A 182 -3.21 12.56 8.37
CA PRO A 182 -3.76 11.37 7.71
C PRO A 182 -2.70 10.47 7.08
N LEU A 183 -1.60 11.05 6.57
CA LEU A 183 -0.47 10.31 6.03
C LEU A 183 0.21 9.44 7.10
N HIS A 184 0.50 10.02 8.27
CA HIS A 184 1.15 9.27 9.36
C HIS A 184 0.25 8.15 9.88
N HIS A 185 -1.04 8.42 10.08
CA HIS A 185 -2.01 7.39 10.40
C HIS A 185 -2.08 6.30 9.32
N GLY A 186 -2.05 6.67 8.03
CA GLY A 186 -2.04 5.72 6.91
C GLY A 186 -0.80 4.83 6.90
N LEU A 187 0.39 5.41 7.16
CA LEU A 187 1.64 4.66 7.28
C LEU A 187 1.61 3.67 8.45
N VAL A 188 1.11 4.09 9.61
CA VAL A 188 0.96 3.22 10.78
C VAL A 188 -0.05 2.12 10.51
N LEU A 189 -1.21 2.44 9.93
CA LEU A 189 -2.24 1.49 9.53
C LEU A 189 -1.66 0.39 8.62
N ALA A 190 -0.93 0.78 7.57
CA ALA A 190 -0.28 -0.18 6.68
C ALA A 190 0.76 -1.05 7.40
N GLY A 191 1.52 -0.47 8.34
CA GLY A 191 2.46 -1.21 9.18
C GLY A 191 1.79 -2.24 10.08
N ILE A 192 0.72 -1.85 10.80
CA ILE A 192 -0.08 -2.75 11.66
C ILE A 192 -0.65 -3.90 10.84
N LEU A 193 -1.23 -3.62 9.67
CA LEU A 193 -1.85 -4.63 8.83
C LEU A 193 -0.83 -5.61 8.24
N GLU A 194 0.35 -5.15 7.81
CA GLU A 194 1.41 -6.06 7.36
C GLU A 194 1.96 -6.91 8.53
N HIS A 195 2.04 -6.34 9.74
CA HIS A 195 2.41 -7.11 10.92
C HIS A 195 1.34 -8.16 11.27
N TYR A 196 0.06 -7.80 11.23
CA TYR A 196 -1.06 -8.73 11.42
C TYR A 196 -1.02 -9.90 10.43
N ARG A 197 -0.73 -9.65 9.15
CA ARG A 197 -0.55 -10.71 8.14
C ARG A 197 0.58 -11.69 8.47
N THR A 198 1.46 -11.31 9.39
CA THR A 198 2.62 -12.10 9.79
C THR A 198 2.38 -12.88 11.08
N VAL A 199 1.77 -12.26 12.10
CA VAL A 199 1.60 -12.87 13.44
C VAL A 199 0.17 -13.30 13.75
N HIS A 200 -0.81 -12.84 12.97
CA HIS A 200 -2.23 -13.14 13.12
C HIS A 200 -2.84 -12.78 14.49
N GLU A 201 -2.28 -11.78 15.19
CA GLU A 201 -2.82 -11.31 16.46
C GLU A 201 -4.07 -10.45 16.26
N VAL A 202 -5.22 -10.91 16.77
CA VAL A 202 -6.53 -10.25 16.56
C VAL A 202 -6.57 -8.81 17.08
N ASN A 203 -5.83 -8.51 18.16
CA ASN A 203 -5.77 -7.14 18.71
C ASN A 203 -5.23 -6.12 17.71
N LEU A 204 -4.39 -6.54 16.76
CA LEU A 204 -3.88 -5.68 15.69
C LEU A 204 -4.99 -5.25 14.72
N VAL A 205 -5.98 -6.10 14.46
CA VAL A 205 -7.14 -5.74 13.62
C VAL A 205 -7.97 -4.65 14.29
N GLY A 206 -8.20 -4.76 15.60
CA GLY A 206 -8.89 -3.72 16.36
C GLY A 206 -8.17 -2.36 16.30
N ARG A 207 -6.84 -2.37 16.47
CA ARG A 207 -6.00 -1.17 16.31
C ARG A 207 -6.07 -0.60 14.88
N ALA A 208 -5.95 -1.46 13.86
CA ALA A 208 -6.05 -1.06 12.46
C ALA A 208 -7.41 -0.43 12.13
N VAL A 209 -8.51 -0.97 12.67
CA VAL A 209 -9.84 -0.36 12.53
C VAL A 209 -9.87 1.05 13.12
N ASN A 210 -9.32 1.24 14.32
CA ASN A 210 -9.29 2.57 14.96
C ASN A 210 -8.50 3.58 14.11
N GLU A 211 -7.32 3.22 13.63
CA GLU A 211 -6.51 4.06 12.74
C GLU A 211 -7.27 4.39 11.44
N GLY A 212 -7.88 3.38 10.81
CA GLY A 212 -8.70 3.58 9.62
C GLY A 212 -9.88 4.53 9.84
N LEU A 213 -10.55 4.45 10.99
CA LEU A 213 -11.65 5.36 11.31
C LEU A 213 -11.17 6.80 11.56
N ILE A 214 -9.99 7.00 12.15
CA ILE A 214 -9.38 8.34 12.30
C ILE A 214 -9.13 8.96 10.92
N ILE A 215 -8.56 8.20 9.99
CA ILE A 215 -8.32 8.63 8.60
C ILE A 215 -9.65 8.98 7.92
N LEU A 216 -10.64 8.11 8.01
CA LEU A 216 -11.95 8.29 7.35
C LEU A 216 -12.76 9.45 7.91
N ASN A 217 -12.57 9.81 9.19
CA ASN A 217 -13.20 10.99 9.79
C ASN A 217 -12.68 12.31 9.19
N ARG A 218 -11.49 12.29 8.57
CA ARG A 218 -10.83 13.47 7.97
C ARG A 218 -10.95 13.49 6.45
N GLN A 219 -11.59 12.48 5.85
CA GLN A 219 -11.75 12.40 4.40
C GLN A 219 -12.73 13.47 3.92
N LEU A 220 -12.34 14.21 2.90
CA LEU A 220 -13.15 15.22 2.24
C LEU A 220 -14.18 14.57 1.29
N PRO A 221 -15.25 15.28 0.89
CA PRO A 221 -16.27 14.74 0.00
C PRO A 221 -15.76 14.24 -1.35
N ASN A 222 -14.67 14.84 -1.86
CA ASN A 222 -14.03 14.41 -3.11
C ASN A 222 -13.10 13.19 -2.93
N GLY A 223 -13.02 12.60 -1.74
CA GLY A 223 -12.20 11.42 -1.44
C GLY A 223 -10.76 11.72 -1.01
N SER A 224 -10.31 12.97 -1.10
CA SER A 224 -8.99 13.38 -0.62
C SER A 224 -8.99 13.61 0.91
N TRP A 225 -7.85 14.03 1.45
CA TRP A 225 -7.66 14.40 2.85
C TRP A 225 -7.02 15.77 2.95
N ASN A 226 -7.47 16.55 3.93
CA ASN A 226 -6.79 17.79 4.30
C ASN A 226 -5.73 17.51 5.37
N ASP A 227 -4.61 18.22 5.31
CA ASP A 227 -3.51 18.15 6.25
C ASP A 227 -2.94 19.56 6.44
N PRO A 228 -2.38 19.93 7.61
CA PRO A 228 -1.68 21.20 7.79
C PRO A 228 -0.68 21.53 6.66
N THR A 229 -0.06 20.51 6.07
CA THR A 229 0.69 20.63 4.81
C THR A 229 -0.08 19.87 3.72
N PRO A 230 -0.54 20.53 2.64
CA PRO A 230 -1.30 19.86 1.59
C PRO A 230 -0.61 18.59 1.11
N LEU A 231 -1.33 17.47 1.19
CA LEU A 231 -0.78 16.19 0.77
C LEU A 231 -0.60 16.15 -0.74
N SER A 232 0.48 15.54 -1.19
CA SER A 232 0.67 15.23 -2.60
C SER A 232 -0.07 13.95 -3.00
N THR A 233 -0.29 13.73 -4.31
CA THR A 233 -1.02 12.56 -4.81
C THR A 233 -0.40 11.23 -4.38
N ASP A 234 0.93 11.14 -4.24
CA ASP A 234 1.60 9.95 -3.68
C ASP A 234 1.25 9.71 -2.21
N GLU A 235 1.11 10.78 -1.43
CA GLU A 235 0.72 10.68 -0.02
C GLU A 235 -0.74 10.24 0.11
N HIS A 236 -1.63 10.75 -0.76
CA HIS A 236 -2.99 10.22 -0.88
C HIS A 236 -3.00 8.73 -1.25
N ALA A 237 -2.11 8.29 -2.12
CA ALA A 237 -2.02 6.88 -2.49
C ALA A 237 -1.52 5.99 -1.35
N VAL A 238 -0.57 6.45 -0.54
CA VAL A 238 -0.15 5.74 0.68
C VAL A 238 -1.35 5.51 1.62
N VAL A 239 -2.15 6.55 1.86
CA VAL A 239 -3.34 6.46 2.71
C VAL A 239 -4.38 5.50 2.09
N THR A 240 -4.59 5.61 0.78
CA THR A 240 -5.52 4.75 0.03
C THR A 240 -5.11 3.29 0.08
N GLU A 241 -3.81 2.98 -0.09
CA GLU A 241 -3.25 1.63 0.01
C GLU A 241 -3.52 1.03 1.40
N ALA A 242 -3.32 1.82 2.46
CA ALA A 242 -3.55 1.38 3.83
C ALA A 242 -5.03 1.05 4.09
N LEU A 243 -5.95 1.87 3.59
CA LEU A 243 -7.39 1.62 3.70
C LEU A 243 -7.84 0.41 2.86
N LEU A 244 -7.24 0.18 1.69
CA LEU A 244 -7.46 -1.04 0.91
C LEU A 244 -7.01 -2.29 1.67
N MET A 245 -5.84 -2.25 2.31
CA MET A 245 -5.37 -3.33 3.16
C MET A 245 -6.34 -3.58 4.33
N LEU A 246 -6.91 -2.51 4.92
CA LEU A 246 -7.89 -2.65 5.99
C LEU A 246 -9.17 -3.30 5.46
N GLU A 247 -9.69 -2.84 4.31
CA GLU A 247 -10.88 -3.44 3.68
C GLU A 247 -10.71 -4.95 3.48
N GLN A 248 -9.54 -5.39 2.99
CA GLN A 248 -9.22 -6.81 2.79
C GLN A 248 -9.12 -7.60 4.09
N ALA A 249 -8.68 -6.97 5.19
CA ALA A 249 -8.52 -7.62 6.48
C ALA A 249 -9.85 -7.76 7.26
N LEU A 250 -10.88 -6.99 6.90
CA LEU A 250 -12.17 -7.05 7.56
C LEU A 250 -12.99 -8.25 7.08
N VAL A 251 -13.44 -9.07 8.04
CA VAL A 251 -14.38 -10.15 7.79
C VAL A 251 -15.73 -9.62 7.28
N GLU A 252 -16.45 -10.44 6.51
CA GLU A 252 -17.79 -10.11 6.04
C GLU A 252 -18.73 -9.80 7.20
N GLY A 253 -19.49 -8.71 7.07
CA GLY A 253 -20.43 -8.26 8.09
C GLY A 253 -19.80 -7.46 9.24
N HIS A 254 -18.48 -7.21 9.24
CA HIS A 254 -17.84 -6.36 10.24
C HIS A 254 -18.54 -4.97 10.29
N PRO A 255 -18.84 -4.41 11.48
CA PRO A 255 -19.65 -3.18 11.61
C PRO A 255 -19.14 -1.98 10.80
N HIS A 256 -17.82 -1.89 10.60
CA HIS A 256 -17.18 -0.81 9.86
C HIS A 256 -16.90 -1.12 8.37
N GLN A 257 -17.19 -2.33 7.89
CA GLN A 257 -16.83 -2.76 6.53
C GLN A 257 -17.40 -1.84 5.44
N ARG A 258 -18.68 -1.48 5.54
CA ARG A 258 -19.33 -0.58 4.56
C ARG A 258 -18.70 0.81 4.55
N ARG A 259 -18.37 1.33 5.73
CA ARG A 259 -17.76 2.66 5.88
C ARG A 259 -16.35 2.68 5.29
N VAL A 260 -15.54 1.67 5.60
CA VAL A 260 -14.18 1.52 5.04
C VAL A 260 -14.26 1.40 3.52
N ARG A 261 -15.11 0.52 3.00
CA ARG A 261 -15.31 0.36 1.55
C ARG A 261 -15.69 1.69 0.88
N GLY A 262 -16.68 2.40 1.43
CA GLY A 262 -17.12 3.69 0.88
C GLY A 262 -16.00 4.73 0.82
N GLY A 263 -15.19 4.83 1.87
CA GLY A 263 -14.04 5.74 1.87
C GLY A 263 -12.93 5.33 0.91
N VAL A 264 -12.66 4.02 0.77
CA VAL A 264 -11.74 3.50 -0.25
C VAL A 264 -12.22 3.86 -1.66
N ASN A 265 -13.52 3.71 -1.95
CA ASN A 265 -14.08 4.10 -3.27
C ASN A 265 -13.82 5.58 -3.56
N ALA A 266 -14.12 6.46 -2.60
CA ALA A 266 -13.92 7.89 -2.77
C ALA A 266 -12.44 8.23 -3.00
N ALA A 267 -11.54 7.60 -2.24
CA ALA A 267 -10.10 7.81 -2.38
C ALA A 267 -9.55 7.34 -3.73
N LEU A 268 -10.02 6.19 -4.24
CA LEU A 268 -9.65 5.70 -5.56
C LEU A 268 -10.14 6.62 -6.67
N ASN A 269 -11.37 7.13 -6.57
CA ASN A 269 -11.89 8.10 -7.54
C ASN A 269 -11.05 9.37 -7.54
N PHE A 270 -10.66 9.88 -6.37
CA PHE A 270 -9.74 11.02 -6.27
C PHE A 270 -8.41 10.75 -7.01
N LEU A 271 -7.79 9.58 -6.78
CA LEU A 271 -6.54 9.24 -7.47
C LEU A 271 -6.72 9.17 -8.99
N LEU A 272 -7.82 8.56 -9.45
CA LEU A 272 -8.16 8.47 -10.88
C LEU A 272 -8.37 9.84 -11.51
N GLU A 273 -9.09 10.75 -10.86
CA GLU A 273 -9.31 12.12 -11.34
C GLU A 273 -8.01 12.94 -11.42
N ASN A 274 -6.98 12.56 -10.66
CA ASN A 274 -5.65 13.20 -10.67
C ASN A 274 -4.62 12.43 -11.53
N GLN A 275 -5.05 11.38 -12.24
CA GLN A 275 -4.22 10.68 -13.21
C GLN A 275 -4.23 11.45 -14.54
N LEU A 276 -3.04 11.70 -15.06
CA LEU A 276 -2.79 12.30 -16.37
C LEU A 276 -3.03 11.28 -17.49
N ASP A 277 -3.27 11.75 -18.71
CA ASP A 277 -3.50 10.92 -19.89
C ASP A 277 -2.36 9.95 -20.23
N ASN A 278 -1.13 10.25 -19.78
CA ASN A 278 0.05 9.37 -19.93
C ASN A 278 0.17 8.31 -18.82
N GLY A 279 -0.78 8.28 -17.87
CA GLY A 279 -0.81 7.37 -16.73
C GLY A 279 -0.05 7.87 -15.49
N ASN A 280 0.67 9.00 -15.58
CA ASN A 280 1.32 9.65 -14.43
C ASN A 280 0.30 10.38 -13.56
N PHE A 281 0.72 10.92 -12.41
CA PHE A 281 -0.15 11.68 -11.50
C PHE A 281 0.33 13.11 -11.35
N THR A 282 -0.60 14.04 -11.11
CA THR A 282 -0.29 15.44 -10.81
C THR A 282 0.35 15.56 -9.42
N SER A 283 1.64 15.27 -9.26
CA SER A 283 2.32 15.51 -7.97
C SER A 283 2.70 16.98 -7.84
N GLY A 284 2.21 17.67 -6.79
CA GLY A 284 2.36 19.12 -6.56
C GLY A 284 3.79 19.65 -6.35
N GLN A 285 4.81 18.80 -6.42
CA GLN A 285 6.21 19.22 -6.56
C GLN A 285 6.75 18.58 -7.83
N ALA A 286 7.15 19.43 -8.76
CA ALA A 286 7.54 19.08 -10.12
C ALA A 286 8.43 17.82 -10.21
N GLU A 287 8.22 17.12 -11.33
CA GLU A 287 8.97 16.06 -12.02
C GLU A 287 10.52 16.10 -11.97
N LEU A 288 11.14 16.96 -11.18
CA LEU A 288 12.59 17.19 -11.10
C LEU A 288 13.34 16.27 -10.15
N SER A 289 12.67 15.37 -9.41
CA SER A 289 13.38 14.30 -8.73
C SER A 289 13.31 13.03 -9.58
N THR A 290 14.36 12.80 -10.38
CA THR A 290 14.71 11.50 -11.01
C THR A 290 14.77 10.33 -10.01
N TYR A 291 14.58 10.61 -8.72
CA TYR A 291 14.64 9.70 -7.58
C TYR A 291 13.27 9.29 -7.05
N LYS A 292 12.15 9.86 -7.54
CA LYS A 292 10.82 9.47 -7.08
C LYS A 292 10.39 8.20 -7.80
N VAL A 293 10.35 7.10 -7.06
CA VAL A 293 9.70 5.87 -7.50
C VAL A 293 8.19 6.02 -7.25
N PRO A 294 7.31 6.05 -8.28
CA PRO A 294 5.86 6.21 -8.13
C PRO A 294 5.21 4.88 -7.69
N MET A 295 5.69 4.37 -6.55
CA MET A 295 5.40 3.02 -6.11
C MET A 295 4.01 2.89 -5.50
N PHE A 296 3.51 3.93 -4.81
CA PHE A 296 2.31 3.79 -3.98
C PHE A 296 1.03 4.01 -4.76
N GLU A 297 1.01 4.96 -5.69
CA GLU A 297 -0.13 5.24 -6.57
C GLU A 297 -0.49 4.00 -7.38
N LEU A 298 0.50 3.43 -8.07
CA LEU A 298 0.28 2.26 -8.91
C LEU A 298 -0.06 1.01 -8.07
N VAL A 299 0.60 0.81 -6.92
CA VAL A 299 0.27 -0.31 -6.02
C VAL A 299 -1.16 -0.18 -5.49
N ALA A 300 -1.62 1.02 -5.12
CA ALA A 300 -2.98 1.24 -4.64
C ALA A 300 -4.01 0.89 -5.74
N LEU A 301 -3.81 1.41 -6.96
CA LEU A 301 -4.73 1.11 -8.07
C LEU A 301 -4.74 -0.38 -8.43
N ILE A 302 -3.58 -1.04 -8.40
CA ILE A 302 -3.49 -2.46 -8.75
C ILE A 302 -4.13 -3.34 -7.67
N LYS A 303 -3.94 -3.02 -6.39
CA LYS A 303 -4.65 -3.69 -5.30
C LYS A 303 -6.17 -3.49 -5.43
N ALA A 304 -6.62 -2.28 -5.77
CA ALA A 304 -8.04 -2.03 -6.00
C ALA A 304 -8.59 -2.91 -7.13
N ARG A 305 -7.88 -3.01 -8.26
CA ARG A 305 -8.25 -3.90 -9.38
C ARG A 305 -8.35 -5.36 -8.95
N GLN A 306 -7.35 -5.87 -8.23
CA GLN A 306 -7.34 -7.26 -7.74
C GLN A 306 -8.54 -7.57 -6.83
N VAL A 307 -8.91 -6.62 -5.97
CA VAL A 307 -10.03 -6.80 -5.04
C VAL A 307 -11.38 -6.64 -5.72
N ARG A 308 -11.48 -5.75 -6.71
CA ARG A 308 -12.77 -5.20 -7.19
C ARG A 308 -13.10 -5.49 -8.64
N GLN A 309 -12.18 -6.09 -9.40
CA GLN A 309 -12.38 -6.43 -10.82
C GLN A 309 -12.79 -5.21 -11.68
N MET A 310 -12.29 -4.01 -11.36
CA MET A 310 -12.62 -2.77 -12.09
C MET A 310 -11.87 -2.72 -13.43
N GLU A 311 -12.62 -2.63 -14.54
CA GLU A 311 -12.08 -2.58 -15.92
C GLU A 311 -11.56 -1.19 -16.33
N GLU A 312 -11.95 -0.12 -15.62
CA GLU A 312 -11.63 1.29 -15.95
C GLU A 312 -10.13 1.64 -15.82
N PHE A 313 -9.28 0.67 -15.46
CA PHE A 313 -7.84 0.82 -15.23
C PHE A 313 -6.95 0.35 -16.39
N ASP A 314 -7.48 0.28 -17.62
CA ASP A 314 -6.77 -0.24 -18.80
C ASP A 314 -6.04 0.84 -19.63
N LEU A 315 -5.83 2.05 -19.09
CA LEU A 315 -4.96 3.04 -19.75
C LEU A 315 -3.51 2.53 -19.76
N ALA A 316 -2.90 2.51 -20.95
CA ALA A 316 -1.49 2.17 -21.09
C ALA A 316 -0.66 3.22 -20.34
N ILE A 317 0.12 2.78 -19.34
CA ILE A 317 1.15 3.63 -18.73
C ILE A 317 2.24 3.84 -19.79
N THR A 318 2.21 4.98 -20.46
CA THR A 318 3.21 5.37 -21.45
C THR A 318 4.20 6.31 -20.76
N GLY A 319 5.25 5.74 -20.19
CA GLY A 319 6.35 6.44 -19.51
C GLY A 319 7.60 5.59 -19.48
#